data_AF-A0A381VKX2-F1
#
_entry.id   AF-A0A381VKX2-F1
#
_cell.length_a   1.000
_cell.length_b   1.000
_cell.length_c   1.000
_cell.angle_alpha   90.00
_cell.angle_beta   90.00
_cell.angle_gamma   90.00
#
_symmetry.space_group_name_H-M   'P 1'
#
loop_
_entity.id
_entity.type
_entity.pdbx_description
1 polymer ?
#
loop_
_entity_poly.entity_id
_entity_poly.type
_entity_poly.pdbx_seq_one_letter_code
_entity_poly.pdbx_strand_id
1 'polypeptide(L)'
;MTSKNMNIGAHFSTEKGLIGAVDACETINGNAIQVFFKSPMNMKTKIKLTEEDAAQTKEAIKESGIFLVTHGSYLLNLCNPVDNSTKWLRDNLIEDLEFADKCGSVGVIIHMGSQNVKIKGKKVSISYDEALGNMVANIREILNEFKGNAKIILETCSAEGAKIAKTVEQFCQLYNSFTKIEKGRIGLCVDTCHIFVAGYSINLPSGFHDYFQKFDDLIGLSKITCFHMNDSKAPLASRRDRHENIGKGYIYKDNMYALRMVKHIAKEYSIPMILETHDKSPYSTYQKEIALIRDLDDLDRDIPESYRKNRIIRILSRLEEIHKIKNDGFRAKAYGKGVFAIREFNGTLPDNVKDLKKIKGIGKGLAEKIVEITNTGKLKKLDDLEADKGILDIIEMHSIAGFGPSTVSKLIKEHKIKNLTELRKAYGNGKLKLTNQQELGLIHFDDLQERIPRDEIKGFEKELKKIVRKVSKDLNITITGSYRRKKDTSGDIDVLLS
;
A
#
# COMPACT_ATOMS: atom_id res chain seq x y z
N MET A 1 28.17 -2.34 13.63
CA MET A 1 27.26 -2.74 12.53
C MET A 1 26.14 -1.70 12.46
N THR A 2 26.31 -0.69 11.61
CA THR A 2 25.54 0.55 11.61
C THR A 2 24.36 0.48 10.61
N SER A 3 23.14 0.72 11.11
CA SER A 3 22.00 1.32 10.36
C SER A 3 21.30 0.57 9.20
N LYS A 4 21.16 -0.77 9.19
CA LYS A 4 20.21 -1.44 8.26
C LYS A 4 18.73 -1.27 8.69
N ASN A 5 18.28 -0.04 9.00
CA ASN A 5 16.88 0.26 9.36
C ASN A 5 16.11 1.05 8.29
N MET A 6 16.75 1.44 7.18
CA MET A 6 16.13 2.26 6.14
C MET A 6 16.56 1.75 4.76
N ASN A 7 15.58 1.50 3.89
CA ASN A 7 15.82 1.14 2.50
C ASN A 7 15.92 2.40 1.67
N ILE A 8 17.10 2.66 1.11
CA ILE A 8 17.36 3.82 0.28
C ILE A 8 18.34 3.46 -0.84
N GLY A 9 18.07 3.95 -2.04
CA GLY A 9 19.01 3.90 -3.14
C GLY A 9 18.51 4.74 -4.31
N ALA A 10 18.65 4.24 -5.53
CA ALA A 10 18.47 5.07 -6.72
C ALA A 10 17.96 4.29 -7.93
N HIS A 11 17.68 5.03 -9.00
CA HIS A 11 17.45 4.50 -10.32
C HIS A 11 18.79 4.23 -11.04
N PHE A 12 18.95 3.00 -11.54
CA PHE A 12 20.18 2.54 -12.21
C PHE A 12 19.92 2.17 -13.66
N SER A 13 20.92 2.43 -14.52
CA SER A 13 20.94 1.92 -15.89
C SER A 13 21.19 0.41 -15.88
N THR A 14 20.51 -0.29 -16.79
CA THR A 14 20.65 -1.73 -17.03
C THR A 14 21.61 -2.07 -18.16
N GLU A 15 22.43 -1.10 -18.61
CA GLU A 15 23.46 -1.31 -19.63
C GLU A 15 24.48 -2.40 -19.25
N LYS A 16 24.78 -2.54 -17.95
CA LYS A 16 25.67 -3.59 -17.41
C LYS A 16 24.90 -4.81 -16.89
N GLY A 17 23.65 -4.99 -17.32
CA GLY A 17 22.74 -6.00 -16.78
C GLY A 17 22.19 -5.63 -15.41
N LEU A 18 21.34 -6.50 -14.86
CA LEU A 18 20.69 -6.30 -13.56
C LEU A 18 21.66 -6.48 -12.40
N ILE A 19 22.60 -7.43 -12.49
CA ILE A 19 23.65 -7.62 -11.49
C ILE A 19 24.54 -6.38 -11.38
N GLY A 20 24.87 -5.74 -12.51
CA GLY A 20 25.62 -4.47 -12.47
C GLY A 20 24.88 -3.35 -11.73
N ALA A 21 23.54 -3.35 -11.72
CA ALA A 21 22.75 -2.42 -10.91
C ALA A 21 22.81 -2.77 -9.41
N VAL A 22 22.83 -4.06 -9.06
CA VAL A 22 23.07 -4.55 -7.69
C VAL A 22 24.42 -4.07 -7.18
N ASP A 23 25.50 -4.32 -7.93
CA ASP A 23 26.86 -3.91 -7.58
C ASP A 23 26.98 -2.38 -7.43
N ALA A 24 26.35 -1.63 -8.33
CA ALA A 24 26.34 -0.17 -8.29
C ALA A 24 25.61 0.35 -7.04
N CYS A 25 24.51 -0.28 -6.64
CA CYS A 25 23.79 0.06 -5.43
C CYS A 25 24.63 -0.16 -4.18
N GLU A 26 25.33 -1.29 -4.08
CA GLU A 26 26.22 -1.56 -2.95
C GLU A 26 27.39 -0.56 -2.89
N THR A 27 27.95 -0.20 -4.04
CA THR A 27 29.06 0.78 -4.14
C THR A 27 28.69 2.15 -3.56
N ILE A 28 27.43 2.58 -3.75
CA ILE A 28 26.93 3.84 -3.17
C ILE A 28 26.40 3.68 -1.74
N ASN A 29 26.66 2.53 -1.11
CA ASN A 29 26.12 2.10 0.18
C ASN A 29 24.58 2.06 0.20
N GLY A 30 23.91 1.89 -0.94
CA GLY A 30 22.45 1.79 -1.04
C GLY A 30 21.93 0.38 -0.74
N ASN A 31 20.60 0.28 -0.55
CA ASN A 31 19.88 -0.98 -0.38
C ASN A 31 18.47 -0.97 -1.01
N ALA A 32 18.23 -0.10 -1.99
CA ALA A 32 17.03 -0.08 -2.81
C ALA A 32 17.38 0.31 -4.26
N ILE A 33 16.78 -0.39 -5.23
CA ILE A 33 17.09 -0.24 -6.64
C ILE A 33 15.80 -0.04 -7.42
N GLN A 34 15.84 0.91 -8.35
CA GLN A 34 14.92 0.95 -9.48
C GLN A 34 15.65 0.75 -10.80
N VAL A 35 15.02 0.03 -11.72
CA VAL A 35 15.54 -0.19 -13.08
C VAL A 35 14.42 -0.17 -14.11
N PHE A 36 14.81 0.06 -15.37
CA PHE A 36 14.01 -0.26 -16.53
C PHE A 36 14.41 -1.62 -17.13
N PHE A 37 13.43 -2.47 -17.44
CA PHE A 37 13.66 -3.71 -18.21
C PHE A 37 13.67 -3.49 -19.73
N LYS A 38 13.10 -2.37 -20.19
CA LYS A 38 12.96 -1.99 -21.59
C LYS A 38 13.29 -0.52 -21.71
N SER A 39 13.63 -0.05 -22.92
CA SER A 39 13.83 1.39 -23.10
C SER A 39 12.57 2.16 -22.67
N PRO A 40 12.68 3.15 -21.76
CA PRO A 40 11.51 3.90 -21.28
C PRO A 40 10.81 4.65 -22.42
N MET A 41 11.54 4.99 -23.47
CA MET A 41 11.08 5.74 -24.65
C MET A 41 10.75 4.84 -25.85
N ASN A 42 11.01 3.53 -25.79
CA ASN A 42 10.73 2.60 -26.89
C ASN A 42 10.39 1.19 -26.38
N MET A 43 9.09 0.86 -26.38
CA MET A 43 8.56 -0.43 -25.92
C MET A 43 8.86 -1.61 -26.85
N LYS A 44 9.38 -1.39 -28.07
CA LYS A 44 9.76 -2.47 -29.00
C LYS A 44 11.16 -3.02 -28.74
N THR A 45 12.04 -2.21 -28.17
CA THR A 45 13.42 -2.60 -27.87
C THR A 45 13.44 -3.28 -26.51
N LYS A 46 13.37 -4.61 -26.53
CA LYS A 46 13.60 -5.43 -25.33
C LYS A 46 15.10 -5.43 -25.01
N ILE A 47 15.45 -5.15 -23.75
CA ILE A 47 16.80 -5.48 -23.28
C ILE A 47 16.89 -7.01 -23.31
N LYS A 48 18.01 -7.57 -23.77
CA LYS A 48 18.25 -9.02 -23.76
C LYS A 48 18.49 -9.47 -22.31
N LEU A 49 17.45 -9.48 -21.51
CA LEU A 49 17.47 -10.09 -20.18
C LEU A 49 16.92 -11.51 -20.32
N THR A 50 17.71 -12.48 -19.88
CA THR A 50 17.39 -13.90 -19.94
C THR A 50 16.71 -14.37 -18.65
N GLU A 51 16.13 -15.56 -18.68
CA GLU A 51 15.63 -16.21 -17.46
C GLU A 51 16.77 -16.46 -16.44
N GLU A 52 17.99 -16.69 -16.93
CA GLU A 52 19.18 -16.84 -16.08
C GLU A 52 19.53 -15.53 -15.38
N ASP A 53 19.51 -14.40 -16.09
CA ASP A 53 19.72 -13.07 -15.49
C ASP A 53 18.68 -12.78 -14.39
N ALA A 54 17.42 -13.15 -14.61
CA ALA A 54 16.36 -12.97 -13.63
C ALA A 54 16.59 -13.83 -12.38
N ALA A 55 16.96 -15.10 -12.55
CA ALA A 55 17.24 -16.02 -11.46
C ALA A 55 18.45 -15.56 -10.62
N GLN A 56 19.55 -15.19 -11.29
CA GLN A 56 20.75 -14.65 -10.63
C GLN A 56 20.44 -13.36 -9.87
N THR A 57 19.66 -12.46 -10.47
CA THR A 57 19.22 -11.22 -9.81
C THR A 57 18.42 -11.52 -8.56
N LYS A 58 17.47 -12.48 -8.63
CA LYS A 58 16.63 -12.87 -7.50
C LYS A 58 17.44 -13.44 -6.33
N GLU A 59 18.50 -14.18 -6.62
CA GLU A 59 19.41 -14.69 -5.60
C GLU A 59 20.24 -13.56 -4.98
N ALA A 60 20.84 -12.70 -5.82
CA ALA A 60 21.65 -11.57 -5.37
C ALA A 60 20.87 -10.58 -4.50
N ILE A 61 19.62 -10.24 -4.84
CA ILE A 61 18.78 -9.35 -4.00
C ILE A 61 18.41 -10.01 -2.66
N LYS A 62 18.23 -11.34 -2.66
CA LYS A 62 17.90 -12.09 -1.43
C LYS A 62 19.09 -12.14 -0.49
N GLU A 63 20.30 -12.32 -1.01
CA GLU A 63 21.54 -12.35 -0.23
C GLU A 63 21.91 -10.97 0.33
N SER A 64 21.84 -9.94 -0.51
CA SER A 64 22.17 -8.56 -0.11
C SER A 64 21.09 -7.92 0.78
N GLY A 65 19.84 -8.38 0.66
CA GLY A 65 18.66 -7.77 1.27
C GLY A 65 18.22 -6.49 0.56
N ILE A 66 18.62 -6.30 -0.71
CA ILE A 66 18.28 -5.14 -1.52
C ILE A 66 16.81 -5.20 -1.95
N PHE A 67 16.12 -4.07 -1.80
CA PHE A 67 14.78 -3.91 -2.34
C PHE A 67 14.85 -3.60 -3.84
N LEU A 68 14.17 -4.39 -4.69
CA LEU A 68 14.08 -4.13 -6.12
C LEU A 68 12.67 -3.69 -6.51
N VAL A 69 12.57 -2.61 -7.27
CA VAL A 69 11.38 -2.23 -8.02
C VAL A 69 11.74 -1.94 -9.46
N THR A 70 10.78 -2.07 -10.36
CA THR A 70 11.01 -1.75 -11.77
C THR A 70 10.07 -0.64 -12.20
N HIS A 71 10.44 0.07 -13.25
CA HIS A 71 9.61 1.13 -13.82
C HIS A 71 9.17 0.73 -15.23
N GLY A 72 7.89 0.88 -15.53
CA GLY A 72 7.31 0.63 -16.84
C GLY A 72 7.56 1.79 -17.81
N SER A 73 7.31 1.57 -19.11
CA SER A 73 7.55 2.62 -20.10
C SER A 73 6.69 3.88 -19.88
N TYR A 74 7.28 5.06 -20.11
CA TYR A 74 6.56 6.34 -20.11
C TYR A 74 5.48 6.46 -21.20
N LEU A 75 5.52 5.57 -22.20
CA LEU A 75 4.53 5.52 -23.28
C LEU A 75 3.23 4.81 -22.88
N LEU A 76 3.21 4.15 -21.71
CA LEU A 76 2.00 3.53 -21.18
C LEU A 76 0.95 4.60 -20.88
N ASN A 77 -0.17 4.54 -21.61
CA ASN A 77 -1.38 5.28 -21.26
C ASN A 77 -2.55 4.29 -21.14
N LEU A 78 -2.76 3.75 -19.95
CA LEU A 78 -3.85 2.80 -19.68
C LEU A 78 -5.24 3.46 -19.71
N CYS A 79 -5.34 4.78 -19.92
CA CYS A 79 -6.63 5.44 -20.18
C CYS A 79 -7.15 5.20 -21.60
N ASN A 80 -6.37 4.55 -22.48
CA ASN A 80 -6.88 4.12 -23.80
C ASN A 80 -8.01 3.09 -23.65
N PRO A 81 -8.98 3.05 -24.58
CA PRO A 81 -10.06 2.06 -24.53
C PRO A 81 -9.55 0.62 -24.48
N VAL A 82 -10.25 -0.25 -23.76
CA VAL A 82 -9.95 -1.68 -23.69
C VAL A 82 -10.39 -2.36 -24.99
N ASP A 83 -9.57 -2.25 -26.03
CA ASP A 83 -9.80 -2.88 -27.32
C ASP A 83 -8.50 -3.47 -27.91
N ASN A 84 -8.64 -4.15 -29.04
CA ASN A 84 -7.51 -4.79 -29.72
C ASN A 84 -6.48 -3.79 -30.28
N SER A 85 -6.87 -2.55 -30.54
CA SER A 85 -5.95 -1.53 -31.09
C SER A 85 -4.91 -1.08 -30.07
N THR A 86 -5.19 -1.26 -28.78
CA THR A 86 -4.29 -0.88 -27.68
C THR A 86 -3.90 -2.05 -26.78
N LYS A 87 -4.24 -3.29 -27.14
CA LYS A 87 -3.86 -4.52 -26.41
C LYS A 87 -2.37 -4.58 -26.12
N TRP A 88 -1.52 -4.12 -27.05
CA TRP A 88 -0.07 -4.05 -26.89
C TRP A 88 0.41 -3.27 -25.65
N LEU A 89 -0.40 -2.32 -25.12
CA LEU A 89 -0.10 -1.63 -23.85
C LEU A 89 -0.19 -2.60 -22.66
N ARG A 90 -1.24 -3.43 -22.63
CA ARG A 90 -1.45 -4.45 -21.59
C ARG A 90 -0.39 -5.53 -21.70
N ASP A 91 -0.17 -6.04 -22.90
CA ASP A 91 0.82 -7.08 -23.17
C ASP A 91 2.22 -6.64 -22.73
N ASN A 92 2.58 -5.39 -22.98
CA ASN A 92 3.87 -4.87 -22.54
C ASN A 92 4.02 -4.81 -21.02
N LEU A 93 2.98 -4.36 -20.30
CA LEU A 93 3.02 -4.30 -18.83
C LEU A 93 2.94 -5.70 -18.22
N ILE A 94 2.19 -6.64 -18.82
CA ILE A 94 2.17 -8.05 -18.40
C ILE A 94 3.56 -8.66 -18.52
N GLU A 95 4.24 -8.48 -19.65
CA GLU A 95 5.62 -8.94 -19.82
C GLU A 95 6.56 -8.32 -18.76
N ASP A 96 6.40 -7.03 -18.45
CA ASP A 96 7.21 -6.37 -17.41
C ASP A 96 6.91 -6.93 -16.02
N LEU A 97 5.66 -7.27 -15.72
CA LEU A 97 5.23 -7.89 -14.45
C LEU A 97 5.73 -9.33 -14.32
N GLU A 98 5.64 -10.13 -15.37
CA GLU A 98 6.19 -11.50 -15.42
C GLU A 98 7.69 -11.49 -15.17
N PHE A 99 8.40 -10.57 -15.82
CA PHE A 99 9.82 -10.46 -15.64
C PHE A 99 10.20 -9.90 -14.25
N ALA A 100 9.42 -8.95 -13.72
CA ALA A 100 9.56 -8.43 -12.36
C ALA A 100 9.44 -9.57 -11.32
N ASP A 101 8.43 -10.43 -11.46
CA ASP A 101 8.18 -11.55 -10.54
C ASP A 101 9.34 -12.56 -10.54
N LYS A 102 9.87 -12.86 -11.73
CA LYS A 102 11.02 -13.75 -11.91
C LYS A 102 12.30 -13.18 -11.28
N CYS A 103 12.50 -11.87 -11.36
CA CYS A 103 13.63 -11.18 -10.72
C CYS A 103 13.48 -11.01 -9.20
N GLY A 104 12.28 -11.28 -8.65
CA GLY A 104 11.95 -10.95 -7.26
C GLY A 104 11.74 -9.45 -6.99
N SER A 105 11.46 -8.67 -8.04
CA SER A 105 11.03 -7.27 -7.91
C SER A 105 9.65 -7.20 -7.23
N VAL A 106 9.45 -6.15 -6.42
CA VAL A 106 8.17 -5.91 -5.75
C VAL A 106 7.05 -5.57 -6.72
N GLY A 107 7.38 -4.99 -7.87
CA GLY A 107 6.40 -4.60 -8.87
C GLY A 107 6.94 -3.66 -9.93
N VAL A 108 6.04 -3.23 -10.80
CA VAL A 108 6.30 -2.29 -11.90
C VAL A 108 5.57 -0.98 -11.62
N ILE A 109 6.34 0.10 -11.47
CA ILE A 109 5.85 1.48 -11.33
C ILE A 109 5.36 1.98 -12.67
N ILE A 110 4.17 2.57 -12.69
CA ILE A 110 3.59 3.20 -13.87
C ILE A 110 3.10 4.61 -13.54
N HIS A 111 3.30 5.52 -14.48
CA HIS A 111 2.76 6.87 -14.39
C HIS A 111 1.23 6.84 -14.57
N MET A 112 0.57 7.89 -14.07
CA MET A 112 -0.83 8.13 -14.40
C MET A 112 -1.00 8.36 -15.91
N GLY A 113 -2.08 7.79 -16.45
CA GLY A 113 -2.49 7.99 -17.83
C GLY A 113 -3.04 9.41 -18.08
N SER A 114 -3.57 9.61 -19.28
CA SER A 114 -4.04 10.91 -19.77
C SER A 114 -5.34 10.77 -20.54
N GLN A 115 -6.19 11.81 -20.45
CA GLN A 115 -7.41 11.96 -21.25
C GLN A 115 -7.14 12.02 -22.75
N ASN A 116 -5.90 12.27 -23.18
CA ASN A 116 -5.50 12.19 -24.58
C ASN A 116 -5.20 10.72 -24.96
N VAL A 117 -6.18 10.07 -25.58
CA VAL A 117 -6.17 8.64 -25.93
C VAL A 117 -6.14 8.45 -27.45
N LYS A 118 -5.98 7.21 -27.90
CA LYS A 118 -6.09 6.80 -29.30
C LYS A 118 -7.36 5.97 -29.48
N ILE A 119 -8.23 6.41 -30.38
CA ILE A 119 -9.44 5.69 -30.79
C ILE A 119 -9.36 5.50 -32.30
N LYS A 120 -9.38 4.24 -32.77
CA LYS A 120 -9.19 3.89 -34.19
C LYS A 120 -7.96 4.57 -34.82
N GLY A 121 -6.85 4.60 -34.07
CA GLY A 121 -5.57 5.20 -34.50
C GLY A 121 -5.49 6.73 -34.43
N LYS A 122 -6.60 7.43 -34.15
CA LYS A 122 -6.63 8.91 -34.05
C LYS A 122 -6.50 9.35 -32.59
N LYS A 123 -5.74 10.43 -32.35
CA LYS A 123 -5.68 11.05 -31.01
C LYS A 123 -6.98 11.79 -30.72
N VAL A 124 -7.61 11.48 -29.60
CA VAL A 124 -8.88 12.08 -29.13
C VAL A 124 -8.73 12.42 -27.65
N SER A 125 -9.32 13.55 -27.23
CA SER A 125 -9.44 13.89 -25.81
C SER A 125 -10.80 13.42 -25.30
N ILE A 126 -10.82 12.63 -24.24
CA ILE A 126 -12.03 12.08 -23.61
C ILE A 126 -12.27 12.72 -22.23
N SER A 127 -13.44 12.51 -21.64
CA SER A 127 -13.73 13.01 -20.29
C SER A 127 -12.85 12.33 -19.23
N TYR A 128 -12.73 12.96 -18.06
CA TYR A 128 -12.00 12.39 -16.92
C TYR A 128 -12.58 11.04 -16.49
N ASP A 129 -13.91 10.92 -16.43
CA ASP A 129 -14.59 9.69 -16.00
C ASP A 129 -14.38 8.54 -17.00
N GLU A 130 -14.39 8.83 -18.30
CA GLU A 130 -14.06 7.83 -19.33
C GLU A 130 -12.59 7.39 -19.23
N ALA A 131 -11.66 8.33 -19.05
CA ALA A 131 -10.24 8.03 -18.89
C ALA A 131 -9.94 7.20 -17.62
N LEU A 132 -10.60 7.54 -16.52
CA LEU A 132 -10.54 6.79 -15.27
C LEU A 132 -11.12 5.38 -15.43
N GLY A 133 -12.30 5.27 -16.05
CA GLY A 133 -12.95 4.00 -16.35
C GLY A 133 -12.07 3.08 -17.20
N ASN A 134 -11.46 3.62 -18.25
CA ASN A 134 -10.51 2.89 -19.09
C ASN A 134 -9.25 2.45 -18.33
N MET A 135 -8.69 3.31 -17.46
CA MET A 135 -7.53 2.96 -16.65
C MET A 135 -7.85 1.79 -15.71
N VAL A 136 -8.98 1.85 -15.02
CA VAL A 136 -9.45 0.78 -14.13
C VAL A 136 -9.67 -0.52 -14.91
N ALA A 137 -10.33 -0.45 -16.07
CA ALA A 137 -10.63 -1.62 -16.89
C ALA A 137 -9.34 -2.26 -17.45
N ASN A 138 -8.39 -1.48 -17.98
CA ASN A 138 -7.10 -2.02 -18.43
C ASN A 138 -6.30 -2.64 -17.29
N ILE A 139 -6.24 -2.00 -16.12
CA ILE A 139 -5.56 -2.57 -14.94
C ILE A 139 -6.22 -3.89 -14.56
N ARG A 140 -7.56 -3.98 -14.56
CA ARG A 140 -8.27 -5.24 -14.29
C ARG A 140 -7.93 -6.35 -15.29
N GLU A 141 -7.89 -6.05 -16.58
CA GLU A 141 -7.51 -7.02 -17.61
C GLU A 141 -6.10 -7.56 -17.36
N ILE A 142 -5.14 -6.66 -17.09
CA ILE A 142 -3.75 -7.04 -16.77
C ILE A 142 -3.71 -7.90 -15.51
N LEU A 143 -4.41 -7.50 -14.46
CA LEU A 143 -4.53 -8.25 -13.22
C LEU A 143 -5.24 -9.61 -13.42
N ASN A 144 -6.16 -9.74 -14.37
CA ASN A 144 -6.83 -11.00 -14.68
C ASN A 144 -5.91 -11.94 -15.45
N GLU A 145 -5.07 -11.42 -16.34
CA GLU A 145 -4.13 -12.20 -17.15
C GLU A 145 -2.87 -12.60 -16.36
N PHE A 146 -2.25 -11.63 -15.67
CA PHE A 146 -1.06 -11.85 -14.86
C PHE A 146 -1.39 -12.50 -13.50
N LYS A 147 -0.75 -13.64 -13.21
CA LYS A 147 -0.99 -14.45 -11.99
C LYS A 147 0.16 -14.46 -10.99
N GLY A 148 1.22 -13.68 -11.22
CA GLY A 148 2.34 -13.57 -10.29
C GLY A 148 2.06 -12.64 -9.10
N ASN A 149 3.09 -12.41 -8.29
CA ASN A 149 3.04 -11.62 -7.05
C ASN A 149 3.49 -10.16 -7.26
N ALA A 150 4.21 -9.85 -8.33
CA ALA A 150 4.63 -8.49 -8.67
C ALA A 150 3.42 -7.53 -8.74
N LYS A 151 3.55 -6.35 -8.13
CA LYS A 151 2.47 -5.35 -8.08
C LYS A 151 2.49 -4.42 -9.29
N ILE A 152 1.32 -3.91 -9.67
CA ILE A 152 1.24 -2.66 -10.44
C ILE A 152 1.33 -1.51 -9.46
N ILE A 153 2.37 -0.67 -9.55
CA ILE A 153 2.60 0.41 -8.59
C ILE A 153 2.20 1.73 -9.25
N LEU A 154 1.18 2.38 -8.69
CA LEU A 154 0.61 3.62 -9.23
C LEU A 154 1.35 4.82 -8.66
N GLU A 155 1.97 5.62 -9.52
CA GLU A 155 2.74 6.79 -9.10
C GLU A 155 1.92 8.08 -9.11
N THR A 156 2.08 8.92 -8.08
CA THR A 156 1.51 10.28 -8.06
C THR A 156 2.01 11.12 -9.24
N CYS A 157 1.16 11.99 -9.81
CA CYS A 157 1.47 12.72 -11.04
C CYS A 157 1.77 14.21 -10.79
N SER A 158 2.68 14.79 -11.59
CA SER A 158 3.01 16.22 -11.70
C SER A 158 1.87 17.15 -12.17
N ALA A 159 0.66 16.61 -12.39
CA ALA A 159 -0.54 17.30 -12.89
C ALA A 159 -0.39 17.96 -14.29
N GLU A 160 0.66 17.60 -15.05
CA GLU A 160 0.93 18.11 -16.39
C GLU A 160 -0.19 17.79 -17.39
N GLY A 161 -0.49 18.73 -18.29
CA GLY A 161 -1.39 18.50 -19.44
C GLY A 161 -2.74 17.89 -19.05
N ALA A 162 -3.14 16.82 -19.74
CA ALA A 162 -4.42 16.13 -19.54
C ALA A 162 -4.31 14.84 -18.70
N LYS A 163 -3.29 14.73 -17.85
CA LYS A 163 -3.10 13.60 -16.94
C LYS A 163 -4.30 13.42 -16.00
N ILE A 164 -4.60 12.19 -15.60
CA ILE A 164 -5.65 11.92 -14.60
C ILE A 164 -5.04 11.73 -13.21
N ALA A 165 -5.90 11.63 -12.17
CA ALA A 165 -5.50 11.44 -10.78
C ALA A 165 -4.50 12.49 -10.26
N LYS A 166 -4.79 13.77 -10.55
CA LYS A 166 -3.91 14.92 -10.24
C LYS A 166 -3.93 15.34 -8.78
N THR A 167 -5.01 15.02 -8.06
CA THR A 167 -5.18 15.34 -6.64
C THR A 167 -5.24 14.08 -5.80
N VAL A 168 -5.00 14.20 -4.49
CA VAL A 168 -5.13 13.08 -3.53
C VAL A 168 -6.54 12.46 -3.59
N GLU A 169 -7.58 13.26 -3.76
CA GLU A 169 -8.97 12.76 -3.89
C GLU A 169 -9.18 11.96 -5.17
N GLN A 170 -8.68 12.45 -6.30
CA GLN A 170 -8.78 11.73 -7.57
C GLN A 170 -7.94 10.45 -7.55
N PHE A 171 -6.78 10.49 -6.91
CA PHE A 171 -5.92 9.33 -6.70
C PHE A 171 -6.60 8.29 -5.78
N CYS A 172 -7.25 8.76 -4.71
CA CYS A 172 -8.10 7.95 -3.84
C CYS A 172 -9.30 7.36 -4.59
N GLN A 173 -9.95 8.12 -5.48
CA GLN A 173 -11.05 7.65 -6.33
C GLN A 173 -10.59 6.51 -7.25
N LEU A 174 -9.41 6.63 -7.87
CA LEU A 174 -8.79 5.55 -8.63
C LEU A 174 -8.48 4.34 -7.73
N TYR A 175 -7.80 4.54 -6.60
CA TYR A 175 -7.47 3.44 -5.70
C TYR A 175 -8.71 2.71 -5.17
N ASN A 176 -9.76 3.44 -4.80
CA ASN A 176 -11.06 2.91 -4.37
C ASN A 176 -11.93 2.36 -5.51
N SER A 177 -11.45 2.47 -6.75
CA SER A 177 -12.05 1.74 -7.87
C SER A 177 -11.77 0.25 -7.81
N PHE A 178 -10.69 -0.15 -7.12
CA PHE A 178 -10.26 -1.53 -6.99
C PHE A 178 -10.79 -2.24 -5.73
N THR A 179 -10.95 -3.55 -5.84
CA THR A 179 -11.36 -4.44 -4.76
C THR A 179 -10.26 -4.64 -3.71
N LYS A 180 -10.58 -5.23 -2.56
CA LYS A 180 -9.56 -5.56 -1.54
C LYS A 180 -8.46 -6.48 -2.09
N ILE A 181 -8.81 -7.47 -2.92
CA ILE A 181 -7.86 -8.41 -3.55
C ILE A 181 -7.01 -7.68 -4.60
N GLU A 182 -7.65 -6.91 -5.48
CA GLU A 182 -6.94 -6.10 -6.48
C GLU A 182 -5.98 -5.12 -5.82
N LYS A 183 -6.40 -4.46 -4.73
CA LYS A 183 -5.55 -3.59 -3.91
C LYS A 183 -4.36 -4.31 -3.27
N GLY A 184 -4.44 -5.62 -3.05
CA GLY A 184 -3.29 -6.43 -2.61
C GLY A 184 -2.19 -6.53 -3.67
N ARG A 185 -2.57 -6.44 -4.95
CA ARG A 185 -1.69 -6.47 -6.13
C ARG A 185 -1.39 -5.09 -6.72
N ILE A 186 -1.87 -4.03 -6.06
CA ILE A 186 -1.62 -2.64 -6.44
C ILE A 186 -0.78 -2.00 -5.35
N GLY A 187 0.37 -1.46 -5.74
CA GLY A 187 1.20 -0.60 -4.89
C GLY A 187 0.97 0.87 -5.20
N LEU A 188 1.47 1.75 -4.34
CA LEU A 188 1.45 3.20 -4.56
C LEU A 188 2.87 3.75 -4.47
N CYS A 189 3.27 4.59 -5.41
CA CYS A 189 4.51 5.37 -5.34
C CYS A 189 4.14 6.84 -5.14
N VAL A 190 4.76 7.48 -4.15
CA VAL A 190 4.65 8.93 -3.96
C VAL A 190 5.97 9.55 -4.40
N ASP A 191 5.91 10.42 -5.41
CA ASP A 191 7.04 11.19 -5.89
C ASP A 191 6.98 12.63 -5.33
N THR A 192 8.02 13.02 -4.61
CA THR A 192 8.07 14.33 -3.94
C THR A 192 8.14 15.50 -4.90
N CYS A 193 8.80 15.37 -6.05
CA CYS A 193 8.82 16.39 -7.10
C CYS A 193 7.45 16.52 -7.74
N HIS A 194 6.80 15.41 -8.08
CA HIS A 194 5.49 15.38 -8.71
C HIS A 194 4.43 16.08 -7.87
N ILE A 195 4.30 15.71 -6.59
CA ILE A 195 3.30 16.31 -5.71
C ILE A 195 3.59 17.80 -5.49
N PHE A 196 4.87 18.19 -5.42
CA PHE A 196 5.26 19.58 -5.31
C PHE A 196 4.84 20.40 -6.53
N VAL A 197 5.23 19.98 -7.74
CA VAL A 197 4.90 20.73 -8.95
C VAL A 197 3.42 20.63 -9.32
N ALA A 198 2.68 19.64 -8.80
CA ALA A 198 1.23 19.55 -8.89
C ALA A 198 0.50 20.63 -8.05
N GLY A 199 1.19 21.23 -7.08
CA GLY A 199 0.69 22.36 -6.28
C GLY A 199 0.62 22.11 -4.78
N TYR A 200 1.13 20.99 -4.28
CA TYR A 200 1.22 20.73 -2.85
C TYR A 200 2.50 21.34 -2.28
N SER A 201 2.39 22.35 -1.41
CA SER A 201 3.53 23.07 -0.84
C SER A 201 4.24 22.27 0.26
N ILE A 202 4.72 21.08 -0.08
CA ILE A 202 5.39 20.16 0.84
C ILE A 202 6.71 20.71 1.38
N ASN A 203 7.28 21.74 0.72
CA ASN A 203 8.44 22.48 1.19
C ASN A 203 8.18 23.29 2.48
N LEU A 204 6.91 23.48 2.84
CA LEU A 204 6.46 24.14 4.08
C LEU A 204 5.88 23.11 5.05
N PRO A 205 6.09 23.24 6.37
CA PRO A 205 5.54 22.31 7.35
C PRO A 205 4.01 22.11 7.27
N SER A 206 3.26 23.19 7.07
CA SER A 206 1.80 23.14 6.93
C SER A 206 1.38 22.38 5.67
N GLY A 207 1.93 22.72 4.51
CA GLY A 207 1.59 22.06 3.24
C GLY A 207 2.01 20.59 3.19
N PHE A 208 3.14 20.24 3.82
CA PHE A 208 3.53 18.84 4.02
C PHE A 208 2.48 18.10 4.84
N HIS A 209 2.10 18.66 5.99
CA HIS A 209 1.12 18.05 6.87
C HIS A 209 -0.23 17.87 6.18
N ASP A 210 -0.72 18.92 5.51
CA ASP A 210 -2.00 18.89 4.78
C ASP A 210 -2.02 17.77 3.72
N TYR A 211 -0.94 17.62 2.95
CA TYR A 211 -0.86 16.57 1.94
C TYR A 211 -0.88 15.16 2.54
N PHE A 212 0.06 14.88 3.45
CA PHE A 212 0.26 13.54 3.96
C PHE A 212 -0.78 13.11 4.98
N GLN A 213 -1.38 14.04 5.74
CA GLN A 213 -2.54 13.74 6.59
C GLN A 213 -3.75 13.37 5.74
N LYS A 214 -4.02 14.15 4.68
CA LYS A 214 -5.10 13.85 3.74
C LYS A 214 -4.88 12.52 3.02
N PHE A 215 -3.64 12.20 2.66
CA PHE A 215 -3.30 10.89 2.09
C PHE A 215 -3.56 9.77 3.10
N ASP A 216 -3.15 9.93 4.36
CA ASP A 216 -3.37 8.93 5.41
C ASP A 216 -4.88 8.71 5.66
N ASP A 217 -5.66 9.77 5.74
CA ASP A 217 -7.10 9.73 5.98
C ASP A 217 -7.88 9.03 4.84
N LEU A 218 -7.49 9.31 3.59
CA LEU A 218 -8.21 8.83 2.41
C LEU A 218 -7.73 7.46 1.92
N ILE A 219 -6.46 7.11 2.13
CA ILE A 219 -5.81 5.93 1.54
C ILE A 219 -5.03 5.15 2.61
N GLY A 220 -4.26 5.85 3.43
CA GLY A 220 -3.37 5.29 4.44
C GLY A 220 -1.91 5.25 3.99
N LEU A 221 -1.01 5.82 4.79
CA LEU A 221 0.43 5.87 4.50
C LEU A 221 1.06 4.47 4.43
N SER A 222 0.50 3.50 5.16
CA SER A 222 0.93 2.11 5.11
C SER A 222 0.67 1.41 3.76
N LYS A 223 0.00 2.08 2.82
CA LYS A 223 -0.25 1.58 1.46
C LYS A 223 0.80 2.04 0.45
N ILE A 224 1.69 2.95 0.84
CA ILE A 224 2.81 3.38 0.01
C ILE A 224 3.81 2.21 -0.09
N THR A 225 4.15 1.85 -1.32
CA THR A 225 5.11 0.78 -1.64
C THR A 225 6.53 1.32 -1.77
N CYS A 226 6.69 2.55 -2.29
CA CYS A 226 7.97 3.23 -2.39
C CYS A 226 7.75 4.75 -2.45
N PHE A 227 8.82 5.48 -2.14
CA PHE A 227 8.94 6.90 -2.46
C PHE A 227 9.92 7.08 -3.61
N HIS A 228 9.57 7.92 -4.57
CA HIS A 228 10.57 8.60 -5.39
C HIS A 228 10.96 9.88 -4.67
N MET A 229 12.23 9.93 -4.25
CA MET A 229 12.78 11.03 -3.46
C MET A 229 13.51 11.99 -4.39
N ASN A 230 12.78 12.95 -4.91
CA ASN A 230 13.27 13.93 -5.88
C ASN A 230 13.08 15.35 -5.34
N ASP A 231 14.12 16.19 -5.43
CA ASP A 231 13.94 17.65 -5.33
C ASP A 231 13.41 18.18 -6.69
N SER A 232 12.99 19.43 -6.75
CA SER A 232 12.43 20.01 -7.97
C SER A 232 13.24 21.20 -8.50
N LYS A 233 13.63 21.15 -9.77
CA LYS A 233 14.16 22.32 -10.51
C LYS A 233 13.07 23.34 -10.82
N ALA A 234 11.82 22.91 -10.81
CA ALA A 234 10.68 23.74 -11.16
C ALA A 234 9.99 24.29 -9.90
N PRO A 235 9.40 25.49 -9.96
CA PRO A 235 8.70 26.05 -8.81
C PRO A 235 7.38 25.33 -8.52
N LEU A 236 6.87 25.54 -7.30
CA LEU A 236 5.57 25.06 -6.82
C LEU A 236 4.46 25.32 -7.85
N ALA A 237 3.56 24.35 -8.03
CA ALA A 237 2.40 24.43 -8.93
C ALA A 237 2.73 24.66 -10.42
N SER A 238 4.00 24.56 -10.84
CA SER A 238 4.39 24.78 -12.23
C SER A 238 3.98 23.67 -13.18
N ARG A 239 3.62 22.49 -12.65
CA ARG A 239 3.26 21.28 -13.41
C ARG A 239 4.34 20.82 -14.40
N ARG A 240 5.60 21.18 -14.11
CA ARG A 240 6.77 20.78 -14.91
C ARG A 240 7.55 19.73 -14.14
N ASP A 241 7.55 18.53 -14.68
CA ASP A 241 8.33 17.41 -14.15
C ASP A 241 9.82 17.59 -14.49
N ARG A 242 10.57 18.12 -13.53
CA ARG A 242 12.01 18.41 -13.65
C ARG A 242 12.70 18.15 -12.31
N HIS A 243 13.27 16.95 -12.17
CA HIS A 243 13.97 16.53 -10.96
C HIS A 243 15.28 17.31 -10.75
N GLU A 244 15.59 17.58 -9.49
CA GLU A 244 16.85 18.14 -9.03
C GLU A 244 17.46 17.25 -7.94
N ASN A 245 18.78 17.34 -7.80
CA ASN A 245 19.50 16.80 -6.67
C ASN A 245 18.97 17.34 -5.34
N ILE A 246 18.97 16.50 -4.32
CA ILE A 246 18.49 16.80 -2.97
C ILE A 246 19.19 18.03 -2.40
N GLY A 247 18.40 19.03 -1.99
CA GLY A 247 18.90 20.26 -1.36
C GLY A 247 19.30 21.36 -2.35
N LYS A 248 19.19 21.11 -3.67
CA LYS A 248 19.50 22.12 -4.69
C LYS A 248 18.26 22.69 -5.39
N GLY A 249 17.09 22.09 -5.17
CA GLY A 249 15.83 22.48 -5.80
C GLY A 249 14.91 23.26 -4.86
N TYR A 250 13.70 23.56 -5.35
CA TYR A 250 12.72 24.37 -4.62
C TYR A 250 12.10 23.68 -3.40
N ILE A 251 12.28 22.37 -3.23
CA ILE A 251 11.66 21.64 -2.12
C ILE A 251 12.53 21.74 -0.87
N TYR A 252 13.83 21.49 -1.00
CA TYR A 252 14.70 21.27 0.15
C TYR A 252 15.79 22.34 0.36
N LYS A 253 16.01 23.25 -0.60
CA LYS A 253 17.12 24.24 -0.53
C LYS A 253 17.08 25.15 0.71
N ASP A 254 15.89 25.59 1.12
CA ASP A 254 15.73 26.56 2.21
C ASP A 254 15.44 25.86 3.55
N ASN A 255 14.85 24.66 3.50
CA ASN A 255 14.45 23.90 4.68
C ASN A 255 14.36 22.40 4.36
N MET A 256 15.06 21.57 5.13
CA MET A 256 15.04 20.10 4.99
C MET A 256 13.91 19.40 5.76
N TYR A 257 12.96 20.15 6.33
CA TYR A 257 11.81 19.60 7.07
C TYR A 257 11.09 18.49 6.30
N ALA A 258 10.76 18.75 5.03
CA ALA A 258 10.04 17.79 4.19
C ALA A 258 10.83 16.49 4.02
N LEU A 259 12.14 16.60 3.79
CA LEU A 259 13.04 15.45 3.66
C LEU A 259 13.13 14.64 4.95
N ARG A 260 13.24 15.31 6.11
CA ARG A 260 13.18 14.64 7.43
C ARG A 260 11.87 13.89 7.62
N MET A 261 10.75 14.50 7.26
CA MET A 261 9.43 13.89 7.42
C MET A 261 9.19 12.73 6.47
N VAL A 262 9.61 12.79 5.20
CA VAL A 262 9.53 11.63 4.30
C VAL A 262 10.44 10.50 4.79
N LYS A 263 11.68 10.80 5.21
CA LYS A 263 12.58 9.83 5.85
C LYS A 263 11.90 9.14 7.03
N HIS A 264 11.23 9.93 7.87
CA HIS A 264 10.53 9.45 9.05
C HIS A 264 9.39 8.49 8.69
N ILE A 265 8.52 8.88 7.75
CA ILE A 265 7.43 8.03 7.25
C ILE A 265 8.02 6.75 6.64
N ALA A 266 9.08 6.88 5.83
CA ALA A 266 9.74 5.75 5.20
C ALA A 266 10.29 4.74 6.22
N LYS A 267 10.95 5.21 7.27
CA LYS A 267 11.44 4.38 8.38
C LYS A 267 10.29 3.73 9.17
N GLU A 268 9.22 4.48 9.45
CA GLU A 268 8.08 4.00 10.24
C GLU A 268 7.34 2.84 9.56
N TYR A 269 7.16 2.93 8.25
CA TYR A 269 6.41 1.95 7.46
C TYR A 269 7.31 1.01 6.65
N SER A 270 8.63 1.05 6.87
CA SER A 270 9.63 0.27 6.11
C SER A 270 9.53 0.47 4.58
N ILE A 271 9.22 1.69 4.15
CA ILE A 271 9.06 2.05 2.74
C ILE A 271 10.44 2.41 2.16
N PRO A 272 10.85 1.82 1.03
CA PRO A 272 12.06 2.18 0.31
C PRO A 272 11.95 3.57 -0.33
N MET A 273 13.06 4.30 -0.32
CA MET A 273 13.21 5.59 -0.99
C MET A 273 14.18 5.46 -2.16
N ILE A 274 13.78 5.97 -3.32
CA ILE A 274 14.53 5.81 -4.58
C ILE A 274 14.81 7.21 -5.15
N LEU A 275 16.08 7.53 -5.35
CA LEU A 275 16.52 8.76 -6.00
C LEU A 275 16.44 8.61 -7.53
N GLU A 276 15.88 9.60 -8.23
CA GLU A 276 15.85 9.67 -9.70
C GLU A 276 16.49 10.98 -10.21
N THR A 277 17.50 11.44 -9.49
CA THR A 277 18.20 12.70 -9.74
C THR A 277 19.16 12.52 -10.92
N HIS A 278 19.14 13.46 -11.87
CA HIS A 278 19.89 13.34 -13.13
C HIS A 278 21.21 14.12 -13.03
N ASP A 279 22.35 13.41 -13.02
CA ASP A 279 23.70 14.00 -13.00
C ASP A 279 24.64 13.30 -14.01
N LYS A 280 25.73 13.98 -14.40
CA LYS A 280 26.79 13.43 -15.27
C LYS A 280 27.62 12.35 -14.57
N SER A 281 27.69 12.39 -13.23
CA SER A 281 28.35 11.37 -12.40
C SER A 281 27.37 10.82 -11.34
N PRO A 282 26.33 10.09 -11.77
CA PRO A 282 25.16 9.79 -10.96
C PRO A 282 25.53 9.02 -9.68
N TYR A 283 26.46 8.06 -9.74
CA TYR A 283 26.84 7.27 -8.55
C TYR A 283 27.47 8.10 -7.45
N SER A 284 28.35 9.05 -7.78
CA SER A 284 28.98 9.91 -6.77
C SER A 284 27.97 10.87 -6.13
N THR A 285 27.00 11.33 -6.91
CA THR A 285 25.91 12.19 -6.44
C THR A 285 24.96 11.40 -5.54
N TYR A 286 24.48 10.23 -5.99
CA TYR A 286 23.62 9.37 -5.19
C TYR A 286 24.28 8.97 -3.87
N GLN A 287 25.58 8.64 -3.87
CA GLN A 287 26.29 8.29 -2.64
C GLN A 287 26.26 9.45 -1.61
N LYS A 288 26.46 10.69 -2.07
CA LYS A 288 26.40 11.89 -1.22
C LYS A 288 24.98 12.16 -0.71
N GLU A 289 23.97 12.00 -1.57
CA GLU A 289 22.56 12.19 -1.21
C GLU A 289 22.09 11.12 -0.21
N ILE A 290 22.48 9.86 -0.40
CA ILE A 290 22.21 8.77 0.54
C ILE A 290 22.87 9.04 1.90
N ALA A 291 24.14 9.47 1.90
CA ALA A 291 24.84 9.84 3.14
C ALA A 291 24.12 11.00 3.86
N LEU A 292 23.78 12.07 3.13
CA LEU A 292 23.01 13.20 3.65
C LEU A 292 21.70 12.74 4.29
N ILE A 293 20.89 11.93 3.59
CA ILE A 293 19.60 11.46 4.11
C ILE A 293 19.78 10.58 5.35
N ARG A 294 20.82 9.74 5.40
CA ARG A 294 21.12 8.92 6.57
C ARG A 294 21.53 9.75 7.78
N ASP A 295 22.34 10.77 7.56
CA ASP A 295 22.88 11.65 8.61
C ASP A 295 21.87 12.69 9.12
N LEU A 296 20.76 12.92 8.41
CA LEU A 296 19.68 13.78 8.92
C LEU A 296 19.13 13.25 10.24
N ASP A 297 19.19 14.04 11.30
CA ASP A 297 18.61 13.65 12.59
C ASP A 297 17.10 13.34 12.46
N ASP A 298 16.68 12.23 13.11
CA ASP A 298 15.27 11.95 13.37
C ASP A 298 14.80 12.90 14.49
N LEU A 299 14.57 14.17 14.17
CA LEU A 299 14.11 15.13 15.16
C LEU A 299 12.63 14.91 15.47
N ASP A 300 12.34 14.24 16.58
CA ASP A 300 10.98 14.15 17.17
C ASP A 300 10.33 15.52 17.42
N ARG A 301 11.14 16.59 17.49
CA ARG A 301 10.71 17.98 17.63
C ARG A 301 10.04 18.54 16.37
N ASP A 302 10.39 18.02 15.20
CA ASP A 302 9.84 18.46 13.91
C ASP A 302 8.61 17.63 13.51
N ILE A 303 8.35 16.49 14.16
CA ILE A 303 7.17 15.67 13.87
C ILE A 303 5.92 16.38 14.41
N PRO A 304 4.93 16.70 13.56
CA PRO A 304 3.68 17.28 14.03
C PRO A 304 2.97 16.38 15.05
N GLU A 305 2.35 17.00 16.04
CA GLU A 305 1.66 16.30 17.13
C GLU A 305 0.59 15.32 16.61
N SER A 306 -0.06 15.64 15.49
CA SER A 306 -1.01 14.76 14.79
C SER A 306 -0.38 13.42 14.38
N TYR A 307 0.82 13.42 13.80
CA TYR A 307 1.54 12.19 13.46
C TYR A 307 1.91 11.38 14.69
N ARG A 308 2.42 12.05 15.74
CA ARG A 308 2.75 11.40 17.02
C ARG A 308 1.52 10.71 17.60
N LYS A 309 0.39 11.41 17.68
CA LYS A 309 -0.89 10.85 18.15
C LYS A 309 -1.36 9.69 17.27
N ASN A 310 -1.37 9.85 15.95
CA ASN A 310 -1.85 8.83 15.02
C ASN A 310 -1.02 7.55 15.10
N ARG A 311 0.31 7.65 15.24
CA ARG A 311 1.19 6.51 15.51
C ARG A 311 0.78 5.76 16.78
N ILE A 312 0.63 6.48 17.89
CA ILE A 312 0.26 5.87 19.18
C ILE A 312 -1.12 5.22 19.06
N ILE A 313 -2.11 5.92 18.49
CA ILE A 313 -3.46 5.40 18.23
C ILE A 313 -3.39 4.11 17.41
N ARG A 314 -2.61 4.08 16.32
CA ARG A 314 -2.47 2.90 15.45
C ARG A 314 -1.93 1.70 16.21
N ILE A 315 -0.82 1.87 16.93
CA ILE A 315 -0.18 0.80 17.71
C ILE A 315 -1.14 0.28 18.80
N LEU A 316 -1.80 1.18 19.53
CA LEU A 316 -2.75 0.79 20.57
C LEU A 316 -4.02 0.13 20.00
N SER A 317 -4.51 0.60 18.85
CA SER A 317 -5.66 -0.02 18.16
C SER A 317 -5.33 -1.43 17.69
N ARG A 318 -4.11 -1.65 17.19
CA ARG A 318 -3.65 -2.99 16.81
C ARG A 318 -3.55 -3.92 18.00
N LEU A 319 -3.03 -3.44 19.13
CA LEU A 319 -3.05 -4.19 20.38
C LEU A 319 -4.48 -4.49 20.86
N GLU A 320 -5.39 -3.53 20.76
CA GLU A 320 -6.81 -3.76 21.09
C GLU A 320 -7.38 -4.91 20.26
N GLU A 321 -7.18 -4.89 18.94
CA GLU A 321 -7.65 -5.92 18.01
C GLU A 321 -7.07 -7.30 18.35
N ILE A 322 -5.75 -7.42 18.49
CA ILE A 322 -5.10 -8.69 18.84
C ILE A 322 -5.64 -9.24 20.17
N HIS A 323 -5.83 -8.38 21.17
CA HIS A 323 -6.38 -8.83 22.46
C HIS A 323 -7.87 -9.18 22.39
N LYS A 324 -8.67 -8.54 21.53
CA LYS A 324 -10.06 -8.99 21.25
C LYS A 324 -10.06 -10.39 20.67
N ILE A 325 -9.21 -10.63 19.67
CA ILE A 325 -9.08 -11.93 18.99
C ILE A 325 -8.62 -13.02 19.96
N LYS A 326 -7.68 -12.71 20.87
CA LYS A 326 -7.24 -13.60 21.95
C LYS A 326 -8.28 -13.82 23.06
N ASN A 327 -9.48 -13.25 22.92
CA ASN A 327 -10.55 -13.29 23.90
C ASN A 327 -10.13 -12.68 25.27
N ASP A 328 -9.27 -11.66 25.25
CA ASP A 328 -8.81 -10.89 26.41
C ASP A 328 -9.50 -9.52 26.43
N GLY A 329 -10.78 -9.54 26.81
CA GLY A 329 -11.63 -8.36 26.84
C GLY A 329 -11.15 -7.26 27.80
N PHE A 330 -10.40 -7.61 28.84
CA PHE A 330 -9.88 -6.63 29.80
C PHE A 330 -8.79 -5.78 29.17
N ARG A 331 -7.76 -6.40 28.56
CA ARG A 331 -6.69 -5.66 27.90
C ARG A 331 -7.18 -4.94 26.65
N ALA A 332 -8.05 -5.57 25.86
CA ALA A 332 -8.70 -4.91 24.72
C ALA A 332 -9.39 -3.60 25.13
N LYS A 333 -10.25 -3.64 26.15
CA LYS A 333 -10.93 -2.44 26.67
C LYS A 333 -9.95 -1.39 27.19
N ALA A 334 -8.85 -1.80 27.82
CA ALA A 334 -7.84 -0.86 28.31
C ALA A 334 -7.15 -0.10 27.16
N TYR A 335 -6.77 -0.80 26.08
CA TYR A 335 -6.19 -0.14 24.90
C TYR A 335 -7.21 0.75 24.18
N GLY A 336 -8.46 0.29 24.01
CA GLY A 336 -9.52 1.11 23.40
C GLY A 336 -9.83 2.39 24.18
N LYS A 337 -9.82 2.33 25.53
CA LYS A 337 -9.90 3.55 26.37
C LYS A 337 -8.72 4.50 26.15
N GLY A 338 -7.53 3.95 25.96
CA GLY A 338 -6.32 4.70 25.62
C GLY A 338 -6.42 5.42 24.28
N VAL A 339 -6.85 4.70 23.24
CA VAL A 339 -7.08 5.24 21.90
C VAL A 339 -8.08 6.39 21.95
N PHE A 340 -9.20 6.20 22.64
CA PHE A 340 -10.20 7.26 22.82
C PHE A 340 -9.62 8.47 23.56
N ALA A 341 -8.93 8.25 24.68
CA ALA A 341 -8.33 9.33 25.45
C ALA A 341 -7.32 10.17 24.65
N ILE A 342 -6.52 9.54 23.78
CA ILE A 342 -5.55 10.25 22.93
C ILE A 342 -6.25 11.03 21.82
N ARG A 343 -7.28 10.45 21.19
CA ARG A 343 -8.06 11.14 20.14
C ARG A 343 -8.72 12.42 20.66
N GLU A 344 -9.29 12.35 21.87
CA GLU A 344 -9.98 13.49 22.50
C GLU A 344 -9.02 14.49 23.18
N PHE A 345 -7.73 14.16 23.30
CA PHE A 345 -6.79 15.03 23.98
C PHE A 345 -6.44 16.25 23.10
N ASN A 346 -6.72 17.45 23.60
CA ASN A 346 -6.37 18.70 22.93
C ASN A 346 -4.94 19.13 23.28
N GLY A 347 -4.15 19.52 22.27
CA GLY A 347 -2.76 19.95 22.45
C GLY A 347 -1.74 18.80 22.42
N THR A 348 -0.52 19.06 22.87
CA THR A 348 0.62 18.13 22.84
C THR A 348 0.55 17.11 23.97
N LEU A 349 0.60 15.82 23.63
CA LEU A 349 0.67 14.75 24.63
C LEU A 349 1.93 14.89 25.49
N PRO A 350 1.83 14.72 26.82
CA PRO A 350 3.00 14.67 27.67
C PRO A 350 3.94 13.51 27.28
N ASP A 351 5.24 13.73 27.43
CA ASP A 351 6.31 12.79 27.10
C ASP A 351 6.75 11.90 28.29
N ASN A 352 6.10 12.06 29.45
CA ASN A 352 6.46 11.37 30.67
C ASN A 352 5.27 10.67 31.32
N VAL A 353 5.56 9.56 32.01
CA VAL A 353 4.53 8.71 32.64
C VAL A 353 3.70 9.46 33.68
N LYS A 354 4.31 10.39 34.43
CA LYS A 354 3.64 11.13 35.51
C LYS A 354 2.49 11.98 34.98
N ASP A 355 2.72 12.70 33.89
CA ASP A 355 1.74 13.59 33.30
C ASP A 355 0.74 12.86 32.40
N LEU A 356 1.17 11.84 31.66
CA LEU A 356 0.26 10.99 30.88
C LEU A 356 -0.82 10.34 31.74
N LYS A 357 -0.48 9.92 32.97
CA LYS A 357 -1.45 9.35 33.93
C LYS A 357 -2.54 10.34 34.38
N LYS A 358 -2.36 11.65 34.18
CA LYS A 358 -3.38 12.65 34.48
C LYS A 358 -4.50 12.65 33.43
N ILE A 359 -4.24 12.07 32.25
CA ILE A 359 -5.23 11.96 31.19
C ILE A 359 -6.21 10.82 31.52
N LYS A 360 -7.50 11.16 31.63
CA LYS A 360 -8.56 10.19 31.94
C LYS A 360 -8.59 9.09 30.87
N GLY A 361 -8.44 7.84 31.31
CA GLY A 361 -8.37 6.67 30.42
C GLY A 361 -6.96 6.12 30.24
N ILE A 362 -5.92 6.84 30.69
CA ILE A 362 -4.52 6.40 30.59
C ILE A 362 -3.99 5.98 31.98
N GLY A 363 -3.86 4.67 32.19
CA GLY A 363 -3.23 4.10 33.41
C GLY A 363 -1.71 3.99 33.30
N LYS A 364 -1.02 3.65 34.40
CA LYS A 364 0.45 3.52 34.46
C LYS A 364 1.03 2.66 33.32
N GLY A 365 0.53 1.44 33.16
CA GLY A 365 1.04 0.52 32.14
C GLY A 365 0.72 0.91 30.70
N LEU A 366 -0.24 1.82 30.48
CA LEU A 366 -0.48 2.40 29.16
C LEU A 366 0.43 3.61 28.93
N ALA A 367 0.58 4.48 29.93
CA ALA A 367 1.51 5.60 29.88
C ALA A 367 2.95 5.15 29.59
N GLU A 368 3.43 4.08 30.22
CA GLU A 368 4.76 3.50 29.93
C GLU A 368 4.91 3.10 28.46
N LYS A 369 3.86 2.53 27.84
CA LYS A 369 3.88 2.16 26.42
C LYS A 369 3.85 3.39 25.53
N ILE A 370 3.09 4.41 25.90
CA ILE A 370 3.03 5.67 25.15
C ILE A 370 4.41 6.34 25.15
N VAL A 371 5.11 6.35 26.29
CA VAL A 371 6.49 6.85 26.38
C VAL A 371 7.44 6.01 25.53
N GLU A 372 7.35 4.67 25.57
CA GLU A 372 8.16 3.80 24.71
C GLU A 372 7.93 4.09 23.21
N ILE A 373 6.66 4.21 22.80
CA ILE A 373 6.28 4.55 21.41
C ILE A 373 6.80 5.92 21.02
N THR A 374 6.71 6.88 21.94
CA THR A 374 7.20 8.24 21.71
C THR A 374 8.71 8.22 21.48
N ASN A 375 9.47 7.54 22.32
CA ASN A 375 10.93 7.55 22.27
C ASN A 375 11.53 6.68 21.16
N THR A 376 10.84 5.61 20.77
CA THR A 376 11.39 4.59 19.86
C THR A 376 10.68 4.53 18.52
N GLY A 377 9.48 5.12 18.42
CA GLY A 377 8.57 4.99 17.28
C GLY A 377 7.88 3.63 17.18
N LYS A 378 8.21 2.67 18.05
CA LYS A 378 7.69 1.29 18.02
C LYS A 378 7.23 0.86 19.42
N LEU A 379 6.65 -0.32 19.49
CA LEU A 379 6.32 -0.94 20.76
C LEU A 379 6.76 -2.39 20.70
N LYS A 380 7.79 -2.75 21.48
CA LYS A 380 8.36 -4.09 21.47
C LYS A 380 7.30 -5.17 21.72
N LYS A 381 6.35 -4.89 22.62
CA LYS A 381 5.24 -5.80 22.89
C LYS A 381 4.37 -6.09 21.67
N LEU A 382 4.14 -5.12 20.79
CA LEU A 382 3.38 -5.34 19.57
C LEU A 382 4.20 -6.18 18.60
N ASP A 383 5.48 -5.82 18.40
CA ASP A 383 6.40 -6.56 17.54
C ASP A 383 6.49 -8.04 17.96
N ASP A 384 6.63 -8.31 19.26
CA ASP A 384 6.65 -9.67 19.83
C ASP A 384 5.35 -10.45 19.54
N LEU A 385 4.19 -9.78 19.58
CA LEU A 385 2.89 -10.41 19.32
C LEU A 385 2.68 -10.70 17.82
N GLU A 386 3.18 -9.85 16.94
CA GLU A 386 3.03 -10.01 15.48
C GLU A 386 4.05 -11.01 14.90
N ALA A 387 5.17 -11.25 15.58
CA ALA A 387 6.12 -12.31 15.26
C ALA A 387 5.71 -13.69 15.82
N ASP A 388 4.76 -13.74 16.76
CA ASP A 388 4.32 -14.99 17.39
C ASP A 388 3.42 -15.79 16.44
N LYS A 389 3.94 -16.92 15.95
CA LYS A 389 3.22 -17.83 15.05
C LYS A 389 1.88 -18.30 15.63
N GLY A 390 1.80 -18.55 16.93
CA GLY A 390 0.55 -18.95 17.58
C GLY A 390 -0.49 -17.83 17.54
N ILE A 391 -0.09 -16.55 17.60
CA ILE A 391 -0.99 -15.42 17.42
C ILE A 391 -1.46 -15.31 15.97
N LEU A 392 -0.56 -15.50 15.00
CA LEU A 392 -0.92 -15.51 13.59
C LEU A 392 -1.94 -16.62 13.26
N ASP A 393 -1.73 -17.83 13.79
CA ASP A 393 -2.66 -18.95 13.63
C ASP A 393 -4.05 -18.65 14.24
N ILE A 394 -4.10 -17.97 15.40
CA ILE A 394 -5.36 -17.52 16.02
C ILE A 394 -6.08 -16.50 15.13
N ILE A 395 -5.34 -15.53 14.58
CA ILE A 395 -5.89 -14.49 13.70
C ILE A 395 -6.47 -15.13 12.44
N GLU A 396 -5.75 -16.09 11.84
CA GLU A 396 -6.20 -16.84 10.66
C GLU A 396 -7.50 -17.61 10.97
N MET A 397 -7.55 -18.37 12.06
CA MET A 397 -8.77 -19.08 12.44
C MET A 397 -9.94 -18.13 12.74
N HIS A 398 -9.68 -16.98 13.35
CA HIS A 398 -10.70 -15.97 13.63
C HIS A 398 -11.26 -15.33 12.35
N SER A 399 -10.49 -15.33 11.26
CA SER A 399 -10.94 -14.78 9.97
C SER A 399 -12.00 -15.64 9.27
N ILE A 400 -12.21 -16.89 9.73
CA ILE A 400 -13.21 -17.80 9.19
C ILE A 400 -14.61 -17.36 9.65
N ALA A 401 -15.57 -17.28 8.73
CA ALA A 401 -16.95 -16.93 9.07
C ALA A 401 -17.53 -17.88 10.13
N GLY A 402 -18.07 -17.33 11.21
CA GLY A 402 -18.60 -18.10 12.36
C GLY A 402 -17.57 -18.44 13.45
N PHE A 403 -16.30 -18.08 13.28
CA PHE A 403 -15.22 -18.33 14.25
C PHE A 403 -14.86 -17.07 15.04
N GLY A 404 -15.76 -16.61 15.90
CA GLY A 404 -15.47 -15.52 16.83
C GLY A 404 -14.41 -15.87 17.89
N PRO A 405 -13.94 -14.89 18.70
CA PRO A 405 -12.85 -15.10 19.66
C PRO A 405 -13.11 -16.23 20.67
N SER A 406 -14.35 -16.36 21.14
CA SER A 406 -14.73 -17.43 22.07
C SER A 406 -14.68 -18.81 21.41
N THR A 407 -15.11 -18.92 20.15
CA THR A 407 -15.03 -20.15 19.36
C THR A 407 -13.58 -20.57 19.18
N VAL A 408 -12.72 -19.66 18.72
CA VAL A 408 -11.29 -19.94 18.50
C VAL A 408 -10.60 -20.32 19.82
N SER A 409 -10.90 -19.62 20.91
CA SER A 409 -10.39 -19.99 22.24
C SER A 409 -10.83 -21.39 22.66
N LYS A 410 -12.03 -21.84 22.29
CA LYS A 410 -12.54 -23.18 22.60
C LYS A 410 -11.78 -24.25 21.82
N LEU A 411 -11.55 -24.03 20.52
CA LEU A 411 -10.77 -24.93 19.66
C LEU A 411 -9.38 -25.20 20.23
N ILE A 412 -8.70 -24.16 20.70
CA ILE A 412 -7.34 -24.29 21.24
C ILE A 412 -7.35 -24.98 22.60
N LYS A 413 -8.22 -24.55 23.52
CA LYS A 413 -8.19 -25.03 24.91
C LYS A 413 -8.73 -26.45 25.04
N GLU A 414 -9.87 -26.72 24.42
CA GLU A 414 -10.62 -27.97 24.59
C GLU A 414 -10.24 -28.98 23.50
N HIS A 415 -10.18 -28.57 22.24
CA HIS A 415 -9.94 -29.48 21.12
C HIS A 415 -8.46 -29.61 20.72
N LYS A 416 -7.57 -28.81 21.35
CA LYS A 416 -6.13 -28.75 21.06
C LYS A 416 -5.80 -28.44 19.59
N ILE A 417 -6.71 -27.77 18.89
CA ILE A 417 -6.57 -27.32 17.51
C ILE A 417 -5.95 -25.93 17.52
N LYS A 418 -4.76 -25.78 16.93
CA LYS A 418 -3.96 -24.56 17.05
C LYS A 418 -3.92 -23.71 15.79
N ASN A 419 -4.26 -24.27 14.64
CA ASN A 419 -4.15 -23.61 13.33
C ASN A 419 -5.23 -24.13 12.37
N LEU A 420 -5.37 -23.45 11.23
CA LEU A 420 -6.35 -23.77 10.20
C LEU A 420 -6.18 -25.19 9.64
N THR A 421 -4.95 -25.66 9.46
CA THR A 421 -4.66 -27.01 8.95
C THR A 421 -5.21 -28.10 9.89
N GLU A 422 -4.95 -27.96 11.19
CA GLU A 422 -5.47 -28.87 12.21
C GLU A 422 -7.00 -28.79 12.30
N LEU A 423 -7.58 -27.60 12.16
CA LEU A 423 -9.03 -27.40 12.15
C LEU A 423 -9.69 -28.17 11.00
N ARG A 424 -9.17 -28.01 9.77
CA ARG A 424 -9.66 -28.74 8.58
C ARG A 424 -9.52 -30.25 8.76
N LYS A 425 -8.40 -30.72 9.31
CA LYS A 425 -8.15 -32.15 9.56
C LYS A 425 -9.09 -32.72 10.63
N ALA A 426 -9.32 -31.98 11.71
CA ALA A 426 -10.21 -32.41 12.79
C ALA A 426 -11.66 -32.49 12.32
N TYR A 427 -12.09 -31.51 11.51
CA TYR A 427 -13.39 -31.51 10.87
C TYR A 427 -13.55 -32.67 9.88
N GLY A 428 -12.62 -32.83 8.92
CA GLY A 428 -12.68 -33.87 7.89
C GLY A 428 -12.63 -35.31 8.43
N ASN A 429 -12.01 -35.52 9.59
CA ASN A 429 -11.97 -36.83 10.25
C ASN A 429 -13.13 -37.05 11.23
N GLY A 430 -14.14 -36.18 11.27
CA GLY A 430 -15.31 -36.28 12.15
C GLY A 430 -15.02 -36.07 13.64
N LYS A 431 -13.83 -35.58 14.01
CA LYS A 431 -13.42 -35.35 15.41
C LYS A 431 -13.93 -34.03 15.98
N LEU A 432 -14.38 -33.12 15.12
CA LEU A 432 -14.93 -31.82 15.50
C LEU A 432 -16.28 -31.63 14.84
N LYS A 433 -17.33 -31.39 15.65
CA LYS A 433 -18.65 -31.02 15.16
C LYS A 433 -18.76 -29.50 15.10
N LEU A 434 -19.01 -28.97 13.91
CA LEU A 434 -19.22 -27.55 13.67
C LEU A 434 -20.72 -27.25 13.58
N THR A 435 -21.10 -26.00 13.85
CA THR A 435 -22.42 -25.50 13.45
C THR A 435 -22.46 -25.33 11.93
N ASN A 436 -23.66 -25.32 11.33
CA ASN A 436 -23.81 -25.14 9.88
C ASN A 436 -23.10 -23.86 9.37
N GLN A 437 -23.18 -22.75 10.13
CA GLN A 437 -22.49 -21.52 9.78
C GLN A 437 -20.96 -21.66 9.78
N GLN A 438 -20.40 -22.33 10.80
CA GLN A 438 -18.97 -22.57 10.91
C GLN A 438 -18.46 -23.54 9.85
N GLU A 439 -19.24 -24.59 9.58
CA GLU A 439 -18.95 -25.55 8.52
C GLU A 439 -18.86 -24.86 7.16
N LEU A 440 -19.88 -24.09 6.78
CA LEU A 440 -19.88 -23.32 5.54
C LEU A 440 -18.73 -22.31 5.52
N GLY A 441 -18.47 -21.61 6.63
CA GLY A 441 -17.36 -20.68 6.75
C GLY A 441 -16.00 -21.34 6.55
N LEU A 442 -15.81 -22.57 7.04
CA LEU A 442 -14.57 -23.33 6.92
C LEU A 442 -14.39 -23.92 5.50
N ILE A 443 -15.45 -24.51 4.94
CA ILE A 443 -15.43 -25.13 3.61
C ILE A 443 -15.18 -24.08 2.53
N HIS A 444 -15.91 -22.97 2.61
CA HIS A 444 -15.81 -21.87 1.65
C HIS A 444 -14.81 -20.82 2.09
N PHE A 445 -13.93 -21.09 3.06
CA PHE A 445 -13.02 -20.06 3.59
C PHE A 445 -12.21 -19.39 2.48
N ASP A 446 -11.63 -20.21 1.59
CA ASP A 446 -10.79 -19.76 0.49
C ASP A 446 -11.63 -19.01 -0.57
N ASP A 447 -12.79 -19.57 -0.92
CA ASP A 447 -13.77 -19.00 -1.87
C ASP A 447 -14.35 -17.67 -1.38
N LEU A 448 -14.64 -17.54 -0.09
CA LEU A 448 -15.11 -16.30 0.54
C LEU A 448 -14.02 -15.23 0.65
N GLN A 449 -12.75 -15.56 0.42
CA GLN A 449 -11.72 -14.55 0.21
C GLN A 449 -11.77 -13.96 -1.20
N GLU A 450 -12.48 -14.59 -2.14
CA GLU A 450 -12.64 -14.13 -3.52
C GLU A 450 -13.70 -13.03 -3.66
N ARG A 451 -13.71 -12.32 -4.81
CA ARG A 451 -14.67 -11.25 -5.10
C ARG A 451 -15.81 -11.79 -5.95
N ILE A 452 -17.04 -11.51 -5.54
CA ILE A 452 -18.25 -11.99 -6.22
C ILE A 452 -18.49 -11.15 -7.49
N PRO A 453 -18.45 -11.73 -8.70
CA PRO A 453 -18.75 -11.01 -9.95
C PRO A 453 -20.17 -10.45 -9.98
N ARG A 454 -20.34 -9.30 -10.63
CA ARG A 454 -21.64 -8.59 -10.69
C ARG A 454 -22.74 -9.44 -11.32
N ASP A 455 -22.43 -10.25 -12.33
CA ASP A 455 -23.41 -11.13 -12.96
C ASP A 455 -23.88 -12.24 -12.02
N GLU A 456 -23.00 -12.72 -11.14
CA GLU A 456 -23.39 -13.63 -10.07
C GLU A 456 -24.28 -12.93 -9.04
N ILE A 457 -23.96 -11.68 -8.67
CA ILE A 457 -24.81 -10.85 -7.78
C ILE A 457 -26.20 -10.61 -8.39
N LYS A 458 -26.33 -10.44 -9.71
CA LYS A 458 -27.64 -10.37 -10.38
C LYS A 458 -28.41 -11.68 -10.21
N GLY A 459 -27.71 -12.82 -10.28
CA GLY A 459 -28.27 -14.14 -9.98
C GLY A 459 -28.81 -14.21 -8.55
N PHE A 460 -28.00 -13.82 -7.57
CA PHE A 460 -28.41 -13.74 -6.17
C PHE A 460 -29.58 -12.78 -5.95
N GLU A 461 -29.57 -11.59 -6.56
CA GLU A 461 -30.67 -10.62 -6.48
C GLU A 461 -31.99 -11.24 -6.95
N LYS A 462 -31.96 -12.00 -8.06
CA LYS A 462 -33.14 -12.67 -8.61
C LYS A 462 -33.67 -13.73 -7.66
N GLU A 463 -32.80 -14.55 -7.07
CA GLU A 463 -33.22 -15.59 -6.12
C GLU A 463 -33.70 -14.99 -4.80
N LEU A 464 -33.01 -14.00 -4.25
CA LEU A 464 -33.43 -13.30 -3.04
C LEU A 464 -34.80 -12.63 -3.23
N LYS A 465 -35.05 -11.99 -4.39
CA LYS A 465 -36.39 -11.46 -4.74
C LYS A 465 -37.47 -12.53 -4.74
N LYS A 466 -37.18 -13.74 -5.24
CA LYS A 466 -38.15 -14.86 -5.20
C LYS A 466 -38.42 -15.30 -3.77
N ILE A 467 -37.39 -15.39 -2.93
CA ILE A 467 -37.52 -15.82 -1.53
C ILE A 467 -38.32 -14.78 -0.73
N VAL A 468 -37.95 -13.50 -0.80
CA VAL A 468 -38.63 -12.42 -0.05
C VAL A 468 -40.11 -12.34 -0.42
N ARG A 469 -40.46 -12.46 -1.71
CA ARG A 469 -41.86 -12.48 -2.16
C ARG A 469 -42.71 -13.62 -1.60
N LYS A 470 -42.08 -14.75 -1.22
CA LYS A 470 -42.78 -15.86 -0.54
C LYS A 470 -43.06 -15.54 0.92
N VAL A 471 -42.25 -14.67 1.54
CA VAL A 471 -42.38 -14.26 2.94
C VAL A 471 -43.36 -13.10 3.08
N SER A 472 -43.23 -12.05 2.26
CA SER A 472 -44.17 -10.93 2.22
C SER A 472 -44.15 -10.27 0.83
N LYS A 473 -45.33 -9.89 0.34
CA LYS A 473 -45.47 -9.15 -0.92
C LYS A 473 -45.15 -7.66 -0.77
N ASP A 474 -45.19 -7.14 0.46
CA ASP A 474 -45.00 -5.72 0.76
C ASP A 474 -43.53 -5.36 0.98
N LEU A 475 -42.66 -6.36 1.14
CA LEU A 475 -41.22 -6.16 1.30
C LEU A 475 -40.53 -6.01 -0.05
N ASN A 476 -39.84 -4.89 -0.24
CA ASN A 476 -38.92 -4.68 -1.34
C ASN A 476 -37.50 -5.03 -0.92
N ILE A 477 -36.75 -5.58 -1.87
CA ILE A 477 -35.35 -5.93 -1.68
C ILE A 477 -34.49 -5.17 -2.68
N THR A 478 -33.47 -4.49 -2.15
CA THR A 478 -32.49 -3.76 -2.94
C THR A 478 -31.09 -4.21 -2.54
N ILE A 479 -30.31 -4.68 -3.51
CA ILE A 479 -28.89 -4.93 -3.27
C ILE A 479 -28.18 -3.57 -3.21
N THR A 480 -27.44 -3.34 -2.13
CA THR A 480 -26.78 -2.07 -1.85
C THR A 480 -25.26 -2.18 -2.05
N GLY A 481 -24.48 -1.44 -1.25
CA GLY A 481 -23.02 -1.53 -1.28
C GLY A 481 -22.38 -1.32 -2.65
N SER A 482 -21.41 -2.17 -2.95
CA SER A 482 -20.61 -2.10 -4.19
C SER A 482 -21.46 -2.33 -5.44
N TYR A 483 -22.51 -3.15 -5.35
CA TYR A 483 -23.44 -3.41 -6.43
C TYR A 483 -24.24 -2.17 -6.84
N ARG A 484 -24.76 -1.41 -5.86
CA ARG A 484 -25.47 -0.13 -6.12
C ARG A 484 -24.54 0.93 -6.72
N ARG A 485 -23.26 0.92 -6.33
CA ARG A 485 -22.21 1.77 -6.92
C ARG A 485 -21.71 1.30 -8.29
N LYS A 486 -22.41 0.36 -8.93
CA LYS A 486 -22.11 -0.18 -10.27
C LYS A 486 -20.71 -0.80 -10.40
N LYS A 487 -20.16 -1.37 -9.32
CA LYS A 487 -18.88 -2.11 -9.38
C LYS A 487 -19.07 -3.46 -10.07
N ASP A 488 -18.02 -3.93 -10.76
CA ASP A 488 -17.99 -5.21 -11.51
C ASP A 488 -17.90 -6.43 -10.60
N THR A 489 -17.43 -6.27 -9.37
CA THR A 489 -17.42 -7.32 -8.34
C THR A 489 -17.68 -6.72 -6.97
N SER A 490 -18.17 -7.51 -6.02
CA SER A 490 -18.38 -7.11 -4.61
C SER A 490 -17.63 -8.04 -3.65
N GLY A 491 -17.32 -7.57 -2.44
CA GLY A 491 -16.69 -8.40 -1.40
C GLY A 491 -17.71 -9.13 -0.53
N ASP A 492 -18.96 -8.72 -0.68
CA ASP A 492 -20.14 -9.07 0.09
C ASP A 492 -21.37 -8.65 -0.74
N ILE A 493 -22.54 -9.17 -0.35
CA ILE A 493 -23.83 -8.77 -0.93
C ILE A 493 -24.65 -8.12 0.17
N ASP A 494 -24.55 -6.79 0.26
CA ASP A 494 -25.37 -6.01 1.18
C ASP A 494 -26.80 -5.92 0.67
N VAL A 495 -27.77 -6.21 1.54
CA VAL A 495 -29.19 -6.23 1.18
C VAL A 495 -29.97 -5.29 2.08
N LEU A 496 -30.72 -4.37 1.47
CA LEU A 496 -31.73 -3.57 2.16
C LEU A 496 -33.11 -4.18 1.91
N LEU A 497 -33.82 -4.49 2.99
CA LEU A 497 -35.24 -4.81 2.98
C LEU A 497 -36.01 -3.56 3.43
N SER A 498 -36.99 -3.13 2.63
CA SER A 498 -37.76 -1.90 2.84
C SER A 498 -39.23 -2.10 2.61
#